data_AF-A0A0M0K9N6-F1
#
_entry.id   AF-A0A0M0K9N6-F1
#
_cell.length_a   1.000
_cell.length_b   1.000
_cell.length_c   1.000
_cell.angle_alpha   90.00
_cell.angle_beta   90.00
_cell.angle_gamma   90.00
#
_symmetry.space_group_name_H-M   'P 1'
#
loop_
_entity.id
_entity.type
_entity.pdbx_description
1 polymer ?
#
loop_
_entity_poly.entity_id
_entity_poly.type
_entity_poly.pdbx_seq_one_letter_code
_entity_poly.pdbx_strand_id
1 'polypeptide(L)'
;MHGALTSNPLNFTFTADAVVSSVTPVSGPMSAPTRLTIRGANFNLGLAVACHLEQGSTLALVPATLVTNVSDAQINCTLGDGAATWQLGSIGVFVALGPQATYGPGTSFLRYPTPTLHALTPVLGVGNSRRL
;
A
#
# COMPACT_ATOMS: atom_id res chain seq x y z
N MET A 1 -9.23 -57.81 14.07
CA MET A 1 -8.27 -56.84 13.48
C MET A 1 -8.87 -55.45 13.63
N HIS A 2 -8.42 -54.69 14.64
CA HIS A 2 -8.96 -53.38 14.99
C HIS A 2 -8.29 -52.31 14.11
N GLY A 3 -9.09 -51.64 13.27
CA GLY A 3 -8.62 -50.56 12.40
C GLY A 3 -8.18 -49.36 13.21
N ALA A 4 -6.91 -48.97 13.07
CA ALA A 4 -6.38 -47.74 13.65
C ALA A 4 -6.93 -46.54 12.86
N LEU A 5 -7.83 -45.77 13.47
CA LEU A 5 -8.19 -44.45 12.99
C LEU A 5 -7.01 -43.53 13.28
N THR A 6 -6.12 -43.36 12.29
CA THR A 6 -5.05 -42.38 12.35
C THR A 6 -5.67 -41.01 12.19
N SER A 7 -6.05 -40.40 13.32
CA SER A 7 -6.43 -38.99 13.34
C SER A 7 -5.17 -38.17 13.05
N ASN A 8 -5.00 -37.76 11.80
CA ASN A 8 -4.01 -36.73 11.49
C ASN A 8 -4.36 -35.50 12.33
N PRO A 9 -3.47 -35.01 13.21
CA PRO A 9 -3.72 -33.76 13.89
C PRO A 9 -3.76 -32.64 12.85
N LEU A 10 -4.98 -32.16 12.56
CA LEU A 10 -5.20 -30.94 11.82
C LEU A 10 -4.71 -29.80 12.72
N ASN A 11 -3.46 -29.40 12.54
CA ASN A 11 -2.89 -28.25 13.25
C ASN A 11 -3.63 -26.99 12.80
N PHE A 12 -4.53 -26.49 13.64
CA PHE A 12 -5.18 -25.20 13.47
C PHE A 12 -4.38 -24.15 14.23
N THR A 13 -3.79 -23.20 13.51
CA THR A 13 -3.03 -22.11 14.11
C THR A 13 -3.94 -20.90 14.17
N PHE A 14 -4.37 -20.51 15.36
CA PHE A 14 -5.07 -19.24 15.56
C PHE A 14 -4.02 -18.14 15.59
N THR A 15 -4.07 -17.24 14.62
CA THR A 15 -3.24 -16.04 14.63
C THR A 15 -4.12 -14.83 14.77
N ALA A 16 -3.64 -13.83 15.50
CA ALA A 16 -4.41 -12.61 15.72
C ALA A 16 -4.68 -11.90 14.40
N ASP A 17 -5.84 -11.25 14.33
CA ASP A 17 -6.24 -10.47 13.17
C ASP A 17 -5.23 -9.36 12.88
N ALA A 18 -4.97 -9.15 11.60
CA ALA A 18 -4.12 -8.04 11.19
C ALA A 18 -4.86 -6.72 11.35
N VAL A 19 -4.16 -5.74 11.89
CA VAL A 19 -4.75 -4.42 12.15
C VAL A 19 -3.95 -3.39 11.41
N VAL A 20 -4.62 -2.60 10.57
CA VAL A 20 -4.02 -1.41 9.97
C VAL A 20 -4.18 -0.25 10.95
N SER A 21 -3.07 0.29 11.44
CA SER A 21 -3.07 1.41 12.40
C SER A 21 -2.81 2.76 11.73
N SER A 22 -1.88 2.82 10.78
CA SER A 22 -1.56 4.07 10.07
C SER A 22 -1.02 3.83 8.67
N VAL A 23 -1.16 4.83 7.79
CA VAL A 23 -0.52 4.86 6.47
C VAL A 23 0.32 6.12 6.34
N THR A 24 1.49 6.03 5.73
CA THR A 24 2.38 7.15 5.48
C THR A 24 3.02 7.00 4.10
N PRO A 25 2.99 8.02 3.24
CA PRO A 25 2.34 9.31 3.41
C PRO A 25 0.81 9.18 3.41
N VAL A 26 0.13 10.12 4.07
CA VAL A 26 -1.35 10.22 4.03
C VAL A 26 -1.85 10.92 2.78
N SER A 27 -0.96 11.38 1.89
CA SER A 27 -1.32 12.03 0.64
C SER A 27 -0.27 11.84 -0.46
N GLY A 28 -0.70 11.94 -1.72
CA GLY A 28 0.19 11.81 -2.88
C GLY A 28 -0.43 12.27 -4.20
N PRO A 29 0.40 12.51 -5.21
CA PRO A 29 -0.02 12.95 -6.54
C PRO A 29 -0.75 11.83 -7.29
N MET A 30 -1.64 12.18 -8.23
CA MET A 30 -2.35 11.17 -9.05
C MET A 30 -1.46 10.50 -10.10
N SER A 31 -0.68 11.27 -10.85
CA SER A 31 0.04 10.75 -12.03
C SER A 31 1.41 10.17 -11.71
N ALA A 32 1.77 10.02 -10.43
CA ALA A 32 3.04 9.41 -10.03
C ALA A 32 2.82 8.26 -9.04
N PRO A 33 3.60 7.18 -9.15
CA PRO A 33 3.55 6.09 -8.19
C PRO A 33 3.93 6.62 -6.81
N THR A 34 3.13 6.27 -5.80
CA THR A 34 3.35 6.71 -4.41
C THR A 34 3.66 5.51 -3.54
N ARG A 35 4.81 5.53 -2.87
CA ARG A 35 5.18 4.49 -1.90
C ARG A 35 4.44 4.74 -0.59
N LEU A 36 3.54 3.83 -0.22
CA LEU A 36 2.82 3.84 1.04
C LEU A 36 3.45 2.84 2.01
N THR A 37 3.80 3.35 3.17
CA THR A 37 4.16 2.57 4.34
C THR A 37 2.92 2.42 5.21
N ILE A 38 2.38 1.21 5.25
CA ILE A 38 1.28 0.83 6.12
C ILE A 38 1.89 0.25 7.40
N ARG A 39 1.47 0.76 8.55
CA ARG A 39 1.87 0.31 9.87
C ARG A 39 0.69 -0.29 10.60
N GLY A 40 0.96 -1.31 11.41
CA GLY A 40 -0.06 -2.14 12.00
C GLY A 40 0.51 -3.24 12.88
N ALA A 41 -0.20 -4.34 12.98
CA ALA A 41 0.21 -5.54 13.72
C ALA A 41 -0.31 -6.80 13.03
N ASN A 42 0.36 -7.94 13.26
CA ASN A 42 0.01 -9.27 12.74
C ASN A 42 -0.04 -9.36 11.21
N PHE A 43 0.80 -8.61 10.49
CA PHE A 43 0.86 -8.69 9.02
C PHE A 43 1.67 -9.88 8.51
N ASN A 44 2.58 -10.43 9.31
CA ASN A 44 3.47 -11.50 8.89
C ASN A 44 2.94 -12.88 9.30
N LEU A 45 1.80 -13.26 8.73
CA LEU A 45 1.15 -14.55 8.98
C LEU A 45 1.69 -15.68 8.08
N GLY A 46 2.77 -15.44 7.32
CA GLY A 46 3.24 -16.36 6.27
C GLY A 46 2.29 -16.47 5.07
N LEU A 47 1.33 -15.56 4.95
CA LEU A 47 0.35 -15.49 3.86
C LEU A 47 0.79 -14.49 2.79
N ALA A 48 0.24 -14.64 1.59
CA ALA A 48 0.42 -13.64 0.53
C ALA A 48 -0.21 -12.31 0.95
N VAL A 49 0.58 -11.23 1.00
CA VAL A 49 0.09 -9.90 1.34
C VAL A 49 -0.23 -9.13 0.07
N ALA A 50 -1.45 -8.61 -0.02
CA ALA A 50 -1.88 -7.72 -1.08
C ALA A 50 -2.41 -6.42 -0.48
N CYS A 51 -2.15 -5.31 -1.15
CA CYS A 51 -2.75 -4.02 -0.79
C CYS A 51 -3.82 -3.67 -1.80
N HIS A 52 -4.93 -3.11 -1.35
CA HIS A 52 -5.91 -2.52 -2.24
C HIS A 52 -6.47 -1.24 -1.65
N LEU A 53 -6.98 -0.42 -2.55
CA LEU A 53 -7.54 0.87 -2.21
C LEU A 53 -8.97 0.92 -2.69
N GLU A 54 -9.81 1.60 -1.91
CA GLU A 54 -11.22 1.75 -2.21
C GLU A 54 -11.63 3.22 -2.06
N GLN A 55 -12.35 3.74 -3.06
CA GLN A 55 -12.90 5.09 -3.04
C GLN A 55 -14.30 5.04 -3.63
N GLY A 56 -15.31 5.21 -2.78
CA GLY A 56 -16.70 5.02 -3.19
C GLY A 56 -16.92 3.59 -3.71
N SER A 57 -17.25 3.47 -5.00
CA SER A 57 -17.44 2.18 -5.70
C SER A 57 -16.25 1.75 -6.56
N THR A 58 -15.16 2.53 -6.57
CA THR A 58 -13.94 2.17 -7.30
C THR A 58 -12.99 1.39 -6.40
N LEU A 59 -12.45 0.30 -6.94
CA LEU A 59 -11.49 -0.60 -6.29
C LEU A 59 -10.22 -0.65 -7.13
N ALA A 60 -9.06 -0.40 -6.51
CA ALA A 60 -7.75 -0.54 -7.14
C ALA A 60 -6.97 -1.57 -6.38
N LEU A 61 -6.77 -2.71 -7.04
CA LEU A 61 -5.87 -3.72 -6.54
C LEU A 61 -4.44 -3.25 -6.81
N VAL A 62 -3.64 -3.11 -5.77
CA VAL A 62 -2.20 -2.93 -5.93
C VAL A 62 -1.64 -4.31 -6.27
N PRO A 63 -0.99 -4.49 -7.43
CA PRO A 63 -0.41 -5.78 -7.77
C PRO A 63 0.62 -6.19 -6.70
N ALA A 64 0.63 -7.47 -6.36
CA ALA A 64 1.50 -8.03 -5.32
C ALA A 64 3.00 -7.76 -5.56
N THR A 65 3.40 -7.51 -6.82
CA THR A 65 4.77 -7.14 -7.21
C THR A 65 5.23 -5.79 -6.64
N LEU A 66 4.29 -4.94 -6.23
CA LEU A 66 4.56 -3.63 -5.65
C LEU A 66 4.50 -3.63 -4.11
N VAL A 67 4.22 -4.80 -3.50
CA VAL A 67 4.28 -5.03 -2.07
C VAL A 67 5.68 -5.49 -1.71
N THR A 68 6.34 -4.72 -0.86
CA THR A 68 7.72 -4.94 -0.45
C THR A 68 7.83 -4.76 1.06
N ASN A 69 8.88 -5.32 1.67
CA ASN A 69 9.19 -5.11 3.08
C ASN A 69 8.00 -5.42 4.01
N VAL A 70 7.46 -6.63 3.88
CA VAL A 70 6.43 -7.16 4.78
C VAL A 70 7.09 -7.63 6.06
N SER A 71 6.71 -7.01 7.17
CA SER A 71 7.08 -7.37 8.55
C SER A 71 5.80 -7.45 9.37
N ASP A 72 5.88 -7.96 10.60
CA ASP A 72 4.70 -8.10 11.48
C ASP A 72 3.94 -6.77 11.68
N ALA A 73 4.67 -5.66 11.78
CA ALA A 73 4.09 -4.35 12.07
C ALA A 73 4.14 -3.34 10.90
N GLN A 74 4.67 -3.74 9.74
CA GLN A 74 4.89 -2.82 8.63
C GLN A 74 4.80 -3.52 7.27
N ILE A 75 4.15 -2.85 6.32
CA ILE A 75 4.07 -3.26 4.92
C ILE A 75 4.38 -2.04 4.07
N ASN A 76 5.25 -2.17 3.06
CA ASN A 76 5.49 -1.11 2.10
C ASN A 76 4.82 -1.46 0.75
N CYS A 77 3.73 -0.76 0.43
CA CYS A 77 2.96 -0.93 -0.78
C CYS A 77 3.15 0.26 -1.71
N THR A 78 3.59 0.03 -2.93
CA THR A 78 3.70 1.10 -3.93
C THR A 78 2.43 1.17 -4.74
N LEU A 79 1.72 2.30 -4.69
CA LEU A 79 0.61 2.54 -5.58
C LEU A 79 1.15 2.71 -6.99
N GLY A 80 0.74 1.83 -7.91
CA GLY A 80 1.01 2.00 -9.33
C GLY A 80 0.30 3.22 -9.91
N ASP A 81 0.62 3.52 -11.16
CA ASP A 81 0.00 4.52 -12.02
C ASP A 81 -1.41 4.14 -12.51
N GLY A 82 -1.94 2.98 -12.09
CA GLY A 82 -3.36 2.59 -12.25
C GLY A 82 -4.38 3.53 -11.57
N ALA A 83 -3.90 4.67 -11.08
CA ALA A 83 -4.60 5.79 -10.50
C ALA A 83 -5.37 6.67 -11.50
N ALA A 84 -5.32 6.37 -12.81
CA ALA A 84 -5.98 7.19 -13.83
C ALA A 84 -7.51 7.26 -13.70
N THR A 85 -8.13 6.35 -12.93
CA THR A 85 -9.58 6.31 -12.66
C THR A 85 -9.99 6.89 -11.30
N TRP A 86 -9.04 7.36 -10.48
CA TRP A 86 -9.30 7.77 -9.10
C TRP A 86 -9.60 9.26 -9.01
N GLN A 87 -10.64 9.61 -8.26
CA GLN A 87 -11.06 11.00 -8.07
C GLN A 87 -10.25 11.67 -6.94
N LEU A 88 -10.26 13.00 -6.92
CA LEU A 88 -9.79 13.78 -5.77
C LEU A 88 -10.59 13.39 -4.52
N GLY A 89 -9.90 13.09 -3.42
CA GLY A 89 -10.57 12.79 -2.16
C GLY A 89 -9.85 11.77 -1.30
N SER A 90 -10.51 11.40 -0.20
CA SER A 90 -10.06 10.36 0.72
C SER A 90 -10.28 8.98 0.11
N ILE A 91 -9.23 8.17 0.11
CA ILE A 91 -9.20 6.80 -0.39
C ILE A 91 -8.93 5.88 0.80
N GLY A 92 -9.78 4.89 1.04
CA GLY A 92 -9.56 3.89 2.09
C GLY A 92 -8.43 2.94 1.69
N VAL A 93 -7.51 2.67 2.62
CA VAL A 93 -6.42 1.71 2.41
C VAL A 93 -6.73 0.41 3.13
N PHE A 94 -6.69 -0.70 2.40
CA PHE A 94 -7.00 -2.03 2.87
C PHE A 94 -5.83 -2.99 2.59
N VAL A 95 -5.62 -3.91 3.51
CA VAL A 95 -4.59 -4.95 3.43
C VAL A 95 -5.29 -6.30 3.39
N ALA A 96 -5.06 -7.08 2.35
CA ALA A 96 -5.50 -8.46 2.24
C ALA A 96 -4.36 -9.42 2.58
N LEU A 97 -4.61 -10.37 3.49
CA LEU A 97 -3.72 -11.46 3.85
C LEU A 97 -4.33 -12.79 3.35
N GLY A 98 -3.74 -13.35 2.30
CA GLY A 98 -4.24 -14.56 1.66
C GLY A 98 -5.54 -14.35 0.86
N PRO A 99 -6.27 -15.43 0.55
CA PRO A 99 -7.40 -15.40 -0.38
C PRO A 99 -8.72 -14.88 0.20
N GLN A 100 -8.80 -14.61 1.52
CA GLN A 100 -10.09 -14.35 2.20
C GLN A 100 -10.03 -13.28 3.29
N ALA A 101 -8.86 -12.90 3.82
CA ALA A 101 -8.79 -12.00 4.96
C ALA A 101 -8.42 -10.59 4.51
N THR A 102 -9.40 -9.68 4.50
CA THR A 102 -9.21 -8.26 4.20
C THR A 102 -9.34 -7.44 5.47
N TYR A 103 -8.37 -6.55 5.70
CA TYR A 103 -8.25 -5.72 6.88
C TYR A 103 -8.22 -4.24 6.48
N GLY A 104 -9.24 -3.48 6.86
CA GLY A 104 -9.34 -2.05 6.60
C GLY A 104 -10.77 -1.49 6.67
N PRO A 105 -10.94 -0.17 6.45
CA PRO A 105 -9.89 0.83 6.33
C PRO A 105 -9.46 1.32 7.72
N GLY A 106 -8.20 1.08 8.09
CA GLY A 106 -7.64 1.67 9.31
C GLY A 106 -7.31 3.16 9.15
N THR A 107 -7.15 3.63 7.90
CA THR A 107 -6.82 5.02 7.55
C THR A 107 -7.29 5.39 6.14
N SER A 108 -7.31 6.69 5.86
CA SER A 108 -7.53 7.24 4.52
C SER A 108 -6.26 7.91 3.95
N PHE A 109 -6.14 7.85 2.63
CA PHE A 109 -5.10 8.47 1.83
C PHE A 109 -5.72 9.52 0.89
N LEU A 110 -5.21 10.75 0.91
CA LEU A 110 -5.71 11.87 0.12
C LEU A 110 -4.92 12.03 -1.19
N ARG A 111 -5.57 11.86 -2.34
CA ARG A 111 -4.95 12.24 -3.61
C ARG A 111 -5.14 13.70 -3.96
N TYR A 112 -4.06 14.34 -4.39
CA TYR A 112 -4.04 15.71 -4.89
C TYR A 112 -3.62 15.74 -6.38
N PRO A 113 -4.01 16.80 -7.13
CA PRO A 113 -3.66 16.88 -8.54
C PRO A 113 -2.15 16.99 -8.71
N THR A 114 -1.60 16.47 -9.80
CA THR A 114 -0.15 16.56 -10.04
C THR A 114 0.30 18.01 -10.02
N PRO A 115 1.33 18.37 -9.23
CA PRO A 115 1.87 19.72 -9.26
C PRO A 115 2.44 19.97 -10.64
N THR A 116 1.82 20.85 -11.40
CA THR A 116 2.37 21.32 -12.67
C THR A 116 3.50 22.28 -12.32
N LEU A 117 4.74 21.89 -12.62
CA LEU A 117 5.89 22.79 -12.53
C LEU A 117 5.68 23.91 -13.54
N HIS A 118 5.19 25.07 -13.08
CA HIS A 118 4.87 26.20 -13.95
C HIS A 118 6.09 27.01 -14.40
N ALA A 119 7.24 26.86 -13.74
CA ALA A 119 8.57 27.19 -14.27
C ALA A 119 9.60 26.94 -13.16
N LEU A 120 10.76 26.38 -13.52
CA LEU A 120 11.97 26.67 -12.77
C LEU A 120 12.47 28.03 -13.26
N THR A 121 12.12 29.09 -12.54
CA THR A 121 12.77 30.39 -12.76
C THR A 121 13.95 30.54 -11.80
N PRO A 122 15.10 31.07 -12.26
CA PRO A 122 15.42 31.45 -13.64
C PRO A 122 16.04 30.29 -14.47
N VAL A 123 15.77 30.30 -15.79
CA VAL A 123 16.36 29.42 -16.82
C VAL A 123 17.84 29.77 -17.14
N LEU A 124 18.47 30.66 -16.39
CA LEU A 124 19.91 30.92 -16.45
C LEU A 124 20.50 31.03 -15.04
N GLY A 125 21.30 30.04 -14.66
CA GLY A 125 22.32 30.22 -13.63
C GLY A 125 23.45 31.06 -14.23
N VAL A 126 23.80 32.17 -13.58
CA VAL A 126 24.95 33.00 -13.96
C VAL A 126 26.26 32.23 -13.72
N GLY A 127 26.65 31.44 -14.72
CA GLY A 127 27.97 30.82 -14.81
C GLY A 127 28.99 31.82 -15.33
N ASN A 128 29.82 32.31 -14.42
CA ASN A 128 31.21 32.77 -14.59
C ASN A 128 31.51 33.95 -15.53
N SER A 129 31.55 35.14 -14.92
CA SER A 129 32.51 36.21 -15.25
C SER A 129 33.92 35.66 -15.47
N ARG A 130 34.43 35.71 -16.70
CA ARG A 130 35.88 35.82 -16.95
C ARG A 130 36.12 36.98 -17.90
N ARG A 131 36.67 38.05 -17.33
CA ARG A 131 37.38 39.10 -18.08
C ARG A 131 38.48 38.44 -18.91
N LEU A 132 38.56 38.81 -20.17
CA LEU A 132 39.83 38.99 -20.90
C LEU A 132 39.77 40.37 -21.55
#